data_AF-A0A953ADD4-F1
#
_entry.id   AF-A0A953ADD4-F1
#
_cell.length_a   1.000
_cell.length_b   1.000
_cell.length_c   1.000
_cell.angle_alpha   90.00
_cell.angle_beta   90.00
_cell.angle_gamma   90.00
#
_symmetry.space_group_name_H-M   'P 1'
#
loop_
_entity.id
_entity.type
_entity.pdbx_description
1 polymer ?
#
loop_
_entity_poly.entity_id
_entity_poly.type
_entity_poly.pdbx_seq_one_letter_code
_entity_poly.pdbx_strand_id
1 'polypeptide(L)'
;MTTRRNAEQIASPKIAGRRLAVGAAGMAFASELIHLWVLPGEFTLAPMRGAFFLLVAMAQGALAVNLLFGPRRWTLRLGLILNVAIVATWAFTRLVGLPMLITFVRLPVGWLDLTATALEIALIATLIALRRMDPSAVARTRG
;
A
#
# COMPACT_ATOMS: atom_id res chain seq x y z
N MET A 1 -11.75 24.63 -32.14
CA MET A 1 -12.31 23.25 -32.05
C MET A 1 -11.39 22.27 -31.31
N THR A 2 -10.09 22.54 -31.20
CA THR A 2 -9.06 21.72 -30.53
C THR A 2 -9.07 21.79 -28.99
N THR A 3 -9.51 22.90 -28.40
CA THR A 3 -9.51 23.12 -26.93
C THR A 3 -10.54 22.29 -26.17
N ARG A 4 -11.72 22.04 -26.75
CA ARG A 4 -12.79 21.26 -26.10
C ARG A 4 -12.46 19.77 -26.00
N ARG A 5 -11.84 19.21 -27.06
CA ARG A 5 -11.36 17.82 -27.11
C ARG A 5 -10.27 17.54 -26.07
N ASN A 6 -9.35 18.49 -25.86
CA ASN A 6 -8.31 18.37 -24.84
C ASN A 6 -8.90 18.39 -23.42
N ALA A 7 -9.91 19.23 -23.16
CA ALA A 7 -10.60 19.27 -21.86
C ALA A 7 -11.40 17.97 -21.57
N GLU A 8 -12.11 17.45 -22.57
CA GLU A 8 -12.84 16.16 -22.47
C GLU A 8 -11.90 14.96 -22.31
N GLN A 9 -10.73 15.01 -22.94
CA GLN A 9 -9.71 13.97 -22.81
C GLN A 9 -9.07 13.98 -21.41
N ILE A 10 -8.74 15.15 -20.84
CA ILE A 10 -8.23 15.30 -19.46
C ILE A 10 -9.26 14.81 -18.43
N ALA A 11 -10.56 15.04 -18.68
CA ALA A 11 -11.65 14.55 -17.86
C ALA A 11 -12.01 13.07 -18.11
N SER A 12 -11.32 12.38 -19.02
CA SER A 12 -11.62 10.98 -19.32
C SER A 12 -11.34 10.10 -18.09
N PRO A 13 -12.28 9.22 -17.68
CA PRO A 13 -12.11 8.30 -16.55
C PRO A 13 -10.82 7.46 -16.64
N LYS A 14 -10.35 7.18 -17.86
CA LYS A 14 -9.09 6.45 -18.11
C LYS A 14 -7.86 7.25 -17.67
N ILE A 15 -7.81 8.56 -17.94
CA ILE A 15 -6.68 9.40 -17.53
C ILE A 15 -6.69 9.60 -16.02
N ALA A 16 -7.86 9.83 -15.42
CA ALA A 16 -8.00 9.90 -13.97
C ALA A 16 -7.52 8.60 -13.28
N GLY A 17 -7.94 7.44 -13.78
CA GLY A 17 -7.48 6.13 -13.27
C GLY A 17 -5.97 5.93 -13.43
N ARG A 18 -5.39 6.33 -14.55
CA ARG A 18 -3.92 6.27 -14.77
C ARG A 18 -3.16 7.15 -13.77
N ARG A 19 -3.63 8.38 -13.52
CA ARG A 19 -3.00 9.29 -12.55
C ARG A 19 -3.07 8.74 -11.13
N LEU A 20 -4.21 8.17 -10.73
CA LEU A 20 -4.36 7.49 -9.43
C LEU A 20 -3.44 6.28 -9.32
N ALA A 21 -3.30 5.48 -10.37
CA ALA A 21 -2.40 4.33 -10.38
C ALA A 21 -0.93 4.75 -10.23
N VAL A 22 -0.51 5.83 -10.89
CA VAL A 22 0.84 6.39 -10.74
C VAL A 22 1.06 6.95 -9.32
N GLY A 23 0.08 7.67 -8.77
CA GLY A 23 0.13 8.15 -7.39
C GLY A 23 0.24 7.00 -6.38
N ALA A 24 -0.57 5.96 -6.54
CA ALA A 24 -0.52 4.74 -5.73
C ALA A 24 0.84 4.03 -5.85
N ALA A 25 1.40 3.93 -7.06
CA ALA A 25 2.73 3.36 -7.26
C ALA A 25 3.80 4.17 -6.53
N GLY A 26 3.72 5.51 -6.58
CA GLY A 26 4.64 6.38 -5.84
C GLY A 26 4.56 6.18 -4.32
N MET A 27 3.34 6.06 -3.77
CA MET A 27 3.15 5.76 -2.33
C MET A 27 3.72 4.40 -1.95
N ALA A 28 3.50 3.38 -2.77
CA ALA A 28 4.02 2.03 -2.56
C ALA A 28 5.56 2.02 -2.59
N PHE A 29 6.20 2.66 -3.58
CA PHE A 29 7.66 2.81 -3.62
C PHE A 29 8.21 3.60 -2.43
N ALA A 30 7.54 4.68 -2.03
CA ALA A 30 7.97 5.44 -0.86
C ALA A 30 7.90 4.60 0.43
N SER A 31 6.84 3.79 0.59
CA SER A 31 6.72 2.83 1.70
C SER A 31 7.82 1.76 1.62
N GLU A 32 8.07 1.16 0.45
CA GLU A 32 9.16 0.21 0.22
C GLU A 32 10.51 0.76 0.67
N LEU A 33 10.86 1.98 0.26
CA LEU A 33 12.12 2.61 0.62
C LEU A 33 12.27 2.83 2.13
N ILE A 34 11.19 3.20 2.82
CA ILE A 34 11.21 3.34 4.28
C ILE A 34 11.44 1.97 4.95
N HIS A 35 10.76 0.92 4.48
CA HIS A 35 10.93 -0.43 5.00
C HIS A 35 12.34 -0.97 4.77
N LEU A 36 12.92 -0.74 3.59
CA LEU A 36 14.31 -1.09 3.29
C LEU A 36 15.31 -0.28 4.12
N TRP A 37 15.00 0.98 4.45
CA TRP A 37 15.85 1.82 5.28
C TRP A 37 15.95 1.30 6.72
N VAL A 38 14.83 0.87 7.31
CA VAL A 38 14.82 0.33 8.68
C VAL A 38 15.27 -1.14 8.75
N LEU A 39 15.21 -1.86 7.64
CA LEU A 39 15.48 -3.29 7.53
C LEU A 39 16.75 -3.77 8.24
N PRO A 40 17.94 -3.13 8.09
CA PRO A 40 19.15 -3.61 8.74
C PRO A 40 19.03 -3.60 10.27
N GLY A 41 18.43 -2.55 10.83
CA GLY A 41 18.20 -2.44 12.28
C GLY A 41 17.18 -3.47 12.78
N GLU A 42 16.21 -3.83 11.96
CA GLU A 42 15.23 -4.87 12.33
C GLU A 42 15.88 -6.26 12.37
N PHE A 43 16.84 -6.55 11.47
CA PHE A 43 17.62 -7.79 11.51
C PHE A 43 18.56 -7.88 12.72
N THR A 44 19.14 -6.77 13.18
CA THR A 44 19.98 -6.79 14.39
C THR A 44 19.15 -7.04 15.65
N LEU A 45 17.87 -6.64 15.66
CA LEU A 45 16.97 -6.87 16.78
C LEU A 45 16.40 -8.30 16.80
N ALA A 46 15.93 -8.81 15.66
CA ALA A 46 15.53 -10.20 15.52
C ALA A 46 15.42 -10.62 14.04
N PRO A 47 15.90 -11.81 13.64
CA PRO A 47 15.82 -12.28 12.25
C PRO A 47 14.40 -12.29 11.68
N MET A 48 13.40 -12.68 12.49
CA MET A 48 12.00 -12.73 12.07
C MET A 48 11.41 -11.33 11.80
N ARG A 49 11.86 -10.31 12.54
CA ARG A 49 11.46 -8.92 12.30
C ARG A 49 12.04 -8.42 11.00
N GLY A 50 13.35 -8.58 10.80
CA GLY A 50 13.99 -8.23 9.52
C GLY A 50 13.33 -8.93 8.33
N ALA A 51 13.03 -10.24 8.44
CA ALA A 51 12.33 -10.97 7.39
C ALA A 51 10.93 -10.39 7.07
N PHE A 52 10.18 -9.96 8.09
CA PHE A 52 8.89 -9.29 7.90
C PHE A 52 9.05 -7.99 7.10
N PHE A 53 9.96 -7.10 7.50
CA PHE A 53 10.20 -5.83 6.79
C PHE A 53 10.68 -6.05 5.35
N LEU A 54 11.52 -7.06 5.10
CA LEU A 54 11.96 -7.43 3.76
C LEU A 54 10.78 -7.89 2.89
N LEU A 55 9.92 -8.77 3.43
CA LEU A 55 8.73 -9.24 2.72
C LEU A 55 7.77 -8.09 2.40
N VAL A 56 7.59 -7.16 3.34
CA VAL A 56 6.78 -5.96 3.13
C VAL A 56 7.37 -5.10 2.02
N ALA A 57 8.68 -4.81 2.06
CA ALA A 57 9.35 -4.03 1.02
C ALA A 57 9.18 -4.67 -0.36
N MET A 58 9.46 -5.97 -0.49
CA MET A 58 9.28 -6.72 -1.74
C MET A 58 7.83 -6.67 -2.25
N ALA A 59 6.86 -6.82 -1.35
CA ALA A 59 5.45 -6.75 -1.70
C ALA A 59 5.04 -5.36 -2.19
N GLN A 60 5.55 -4.29 -1.55
CA GLN A 60 5.29 -2.91 -1.97
C GLN A 60 5.91 -2.61 -3.33
N GLY A 61 7.17 -3.03 -3.57
CA GLY A 61 7.81 -2.86 -4.88
C GLY A 61 7.09 -3.62 -6.00
N ALA A 62 6.70 -4.88 -5.75
CA ALA A 62 5.93 -5.67 -6.70
C ALA A 62 4.56 -5.04 -7.00
N LEU A 63 3.87 -4.51 -5.98
CA LEU A 63 2.62 -3.79 -6.13
C LEU A 63 2.82 -2.51 -6.97
N ALA A 64 3.83 -1.71 -6.65
CA ALA A 64 4.14 -0.46 -7.34
C ALA A 64 4.41 -0.67 -8.83
N VAL A 65 5.25 -1.65 -9.15
CA VAL A 65 5.52 -2.06 -10.54
C VAL A 65 4.23 -2.47 -11.24
N ASN A 66 3.40 -3.31 -10.62
CA ASN A 66 2.15 -3.77 -11.24
C ASN A 66 1.15 -2.61 -11.50
N LEU A 67 1.09 -1.63 -10.61
CA LEU A 67 0.26 -0.43 -10.77
C LEU A 67 0.69 0.41 -11.97
N LEU A 68 1.99 0.46 -12.31
CA LEU A 68 2.50 1.20 -13.47
C LEU A 68 2.23 0.50 -14.81
N PHE A 69 2.27 -0.84 -14.84
CA PHE A 69 2.12 -1.64 -16.07
C PHE A 69 0.69 -2.10 -16.38
N GLY A 70 -0.28 -1.70 -15.56
CA GLY A 70 -1.69 -2.05 -15.76
C GLY A 70 -2.20 -2.93 -14.63
N PRO A 71 -2.82 -2.34 -13.60
CA PRO A 71 -3.21 -3.07 -12.40
C PRO A 71 -4.27 -4.12 -12.72
N ARG A 72 -3.98 -5.38 -12.39
CA ARG A 72 -4.99 -6.45 -12.42
C ARG A 72 -5.85 -6.37 -11.16
N ARG A 73 -7.09 -6.86 -11.26
CA ARG A 73 -8.05 -6.89 -10.14
C ARG A 73 -7.54 -7.66 -8.93
N TRP A 74 -6.82 -8.75 -9.19
CA TRP A 74 -6.18 -9.53 -8.15
C TRP A 74 -5.06 -8.73 -7.47
N THR A 75 -4.25 -7.99 -8.22
CA THR A 75 -3.24 -7.10 -7.64
C THR A 75 -3.86 -6.05 -6.72
N LEU A 76 -4.95 -5.40 -7.15
CA LEU A 76 -5.62 -4.39 -6.32
C LEU A 76 -6.20 -4.99 -5.03
N ARG A 77 -6.72 -6.22 -5.08
CA ARG A 77 -7.21 -6.93 -3.89
C ARG A 77 -6.07 -7.35 -2.96
N LEU A 78 -5.02 -7.94 -3.50
CA LEU A 78 -3.86 -8.38 -2.73
C LEU A 78 -3.15 -7.18 -2.09
N GLY A 79 -2.91 -6.11 -2.85
CA GLY A 79 -2.34 -4.88 -2.32
C GLY A 79 -3.16 -4.28 -1.19
N LEU A 80 -4.50 -4.31 -1.30
CA LEU A 80 -5.39 -3.85 -0.23
C LEU A 80 -5.26 -4.72 1.03
N ILE A 81 -5.32 -6.05 0.90
CA ILE A 81 -5.22 -6.98 2.02
C ILE A 81 -3.87 -6.84 2.72
N LEU A 82 -2.78 -6.78 1.94
CA LEU A 82 -1.42 -6.64 2.46
C LEU A 82 -1.25 -5.33 3.23
N ASN A 83 -1.63 -4.19 2.65
CA ASN A 83 -1.49 -2.90 3.34
C ASN A 83 -2.36 -2.83 4.61
N VAL A 84 -3.58 -3.38 4.58
CA VAL A 84 -4.42 -3.46 5.80
C VAL A 84 -3.74 -4.32 6.86
N ALA A 85 -3.17 -5.47 6.48
CA ALA A 85 -2.46 -6.34 7.41
C ALA A 85 -1.22 -5.66 8.02
N ILE A 86 -0.47 -4.89 7.22
CA ILE A 86 0.70 -4.15 7.70
C ILE A 86 0.28 -3.08 8.73
N VAL A 87 -0.69 -2.23 8.38
CA VAL A 87 -1.20 -1.18 9.28
C VAL A 87 -1.79 -1.80 10.56
N ALA A 88 -2.53 -2.90 10.44
CA ALA A 88 -3.09 -3.60 11.60
C ALA A 88 -1.99 -4.19 12.49
N THR A 89 -0.95 -4.78 11.91
CA THR A 89 0.20 -5.32 12.65
C THR A 89 0.94 -4.20 13.39
N TRP A 90 1.18 -3.07 12.72
CA TRP A 90 1.76 -1.89 13.35
C TRP A 90 0.87 -1.39 14.50
N ALA A 91 -0.42 -1.18 14.27
CA ALA A 91 -1.34 -0.73 15.31
C ALA A 91 -1.38 -1.68 16.50
N PHE A 92 -1.43 -2.99 16.26
CA PHE A 92 -1.42 -4.01 17.32
C PHE A 92 -0.17 -3.91 18.19
N THR A 93 1.01 -3.85 17.57
CA THR A 93 2.28 -3.78 18.30
C THR A 93 2.48 -2.48 19.10
N ARG A 94 1.80 -1.39 18.74
CA ARG A 94 1.91 -0.08 19.41
C ARG A 94 0.79 0.18 20.44
N LEU A 95 -0.42 -0.30 20.17
CA LEU A 95 -1.59 -0.08 21.02
C LEU A 95 -1.82 -1.22 22.03
N VAL A 96 -1.62 -2.45 21.59
CA VAL A 96 -1.79 -3.66 22.43
C VAL A 96 -0.44 -4.10 22.99
N GLY A 97 0.58 -4.14 22.14
CA GLY A 97 1.92 -4.62 22.46
C GLY A 97 2.18 -6.03 21.94
N LEU A 98 3.45 -6.45 22.01
CA LEU A 98 3.83 -7.83 21.71
C LEU A 98 3.71 -8.68 22.97
N PRO A 99 3.18 -9.92 22.87
CA PRO A 99 3.15 -10.84 23.99
C PRO A 99 4.59 -11.23 24.35
N MET A 100 4.99 -10.86 25.56
CA MET A 100 6.19 -11.36 26.23
C MET A 100 5.77 -12.35 27.32
N LEU A 101 6.71 -13.14 27.83
CA LEU A 101 6.49 -14.25 28.78
C LEU A 101 5.49 -13.97 29.92
N ILE A 102 5.43 -12.73 30.43
CA ILE A 102 4.58 -12.36 31.57
C ILE A 102 3.74 -11.08 31.34
N THR A 103 3.89 -10.41 30.19
CA THR A 103 3.22 -9.11 29.94
C THR A 103 3.21 -8.75 28.46
N PHE A 104 2.40 -7.74 28.10
CA PHE A 104 2.45 -7.12 26.78
C PHE A 104 3.33 -5.88 26.80
N VAL A 105 4.35 -5.84 25.94
CA VAL A 105 5.25 -4.69 25.82
C VAL A 105 4.94 -3.95 24.53
N ARG A 106 4.58 -2.66 24.66
CA ARG A 106 4.34 -1.78 23.52
C ARG A 106 5.65 -1.33 22.92
N LEU A 107 5.73 -1.38 21.59
CA LEU A 107 6.86 -0.85 20.85
C LEU A 107 6.76 0.69 20.76
N PRO A 108 7.90 1.40 20.80
CA PRO A 108 7.90 2.85 20.63
C PRO A 108 7.41 3.24 19.23
N VAL A 109 6.92 4.48 19.11
CA VAL A 109 6.46 5.06 17.85
C VAL A 109 7.59 5.88 17.23
N GLY A 110 8.13 5.41 16.11
CA GLY A 110 9.10 6.17 15.31
C GLY A 110 8.42 7.10 14.30
N TRP A 111 9.08 8.21 13.95
CA TRP A 111 8.58 9.12 12.91
C TRP A 111 8.56 8.46 11.52
N LEU A 112 9.52 7.58 11.22
CA LEU A 112 9.54 6.76 10.00
C LEU A 112 8.35 5.80 9.95
N ASP A 113 8.04 5.15 11.08
CA ASP A 113 6.89 4.25 11.17
C ASP A 113 5.57 4.97 10.87
N LEU A 114 5.38 6.16 11.44
CA LEU A 114 4.19 6.99 11.19
C LEU A 114 4.12 7.41 9.72
N THR A 115 5.26 7.78 9.12
CA THR A 115 5.33 8.16 7.71
C THR A 115 4.96 6.99 6.80
N ALA A 116 5.51 5.79 7.06
CA ALA A 116 5.16 4.58 6.32
C ALA A 116 3.68 4.24 6.48
N THR A 117 3.16 4.28 7.70
CA THR A 117 1.75 3.99 8.01
C THR A 117 0.81 4.98 7.31
N ALA A 118 1.15 6.27 7.27
CA ALA A 118 0.36 7.28 6.57
C ALA A 118 0.32 7.03 5.05
N LEU A 119 1.46 6.67 4.46
CA LEU A 119 1.54 6.28 3.04
C LEU A 119 0.70 5.03 2.76
N GLU A 120 0.75 4.02 3.62
CA GLU A 120 -0.03 2.78 3.50
C GLU A 120 -1.53 3.04 3.60
N ILE A 121 -1.98 3.91 4.51
CA ILE A 121 -3.39 4.32 4.62
C ILE A 121 -3.84 5.07 3.36
N ALA A 122 -3.03 6.02 2.86
CA ALA A 122 -3.32 6.74 1.63
C ALA A 122 -3.38 5.79 0.41
N LEU A 123 -2.48 4.80 0.39
CA LEU A 123 -2.45 3.75 -0.63
C LEU A 123 -3.71 2.88 -0.58
N ILE A 124 -4.14 2.44 0.60
CA ILE A 124 -5.41 1.71 0.81
C ILE A 124 -6.59 2.48 0.22
N ALA A 125 -6.72 3.77 0.56
CA ALA A 125 -7.80 4.61 0.06
C ALA A 125 -7.76 4.73 -1.48
N THR A 126 -6.56 4.89 -2.04
CA THR A 126 -6.36 4.99 -3.50
C THR A 126 -6.68 3.68 -4.21
N LEU A 127 -6.30 2.53 -3.65
CA LEU A 127 -6.64 1.21 -4.20
C LEU A 127 -8.16 0.96 -4.18
N ILE A 128 -8.86 1.39 -3.13
CA ILE A 128 -10.33 1.33 -3.07
C ILE A 128 -10.94 2.20 -4.18
N ALA A 129 -10.45 3.43 -4.37
CA ALA A 129 -10.91 4.32 -5.42
C ALA A 129 -10.69 3.71 -6.83
N LEU A 130 -9.49 3.19 -7.11
CA LEU A 130 -9.16 2.51 -8.36
C LEU A 130 -10.10 1.32 -8.64
N ARG A 131 -10.41 0.50 -7.62
CA ARG A 131 -11.34 -0.62 -7.77
C ARG A 131 -12.76 -0.18 -8.09
N ARG A 132 -13.22 0.95 -7.53
CA ARG A 132 -14.56 1.52 -7.81
C ARG A 132 -14.65 2.08 -9.23
N MET A 133 -13.53 2.54 -9.79
CA MET A 133 -13.46 3.06 -11.16
C MET A 133 -13.38 1.97 -12.24
N ASP A 134 -13.21 0.69 -11.87
CA ASP A 134 -13.07 -0.44 -12.81
C ASP A 134 -14.41 -1.20 -12.98
N PRO A 135 -15.30 -0.84 -13.95
CA PRO A 135 -16.73 -1.16 -13.93
C PRO A 135 -17.04 -2.64 -14.18
N SER A 136 -16.10 -3.41 -14.73
CA SER A 136 -16.27 -4.82 -15.08
C SER A 136 -16.33 -5.77 -13.87
N ALA A 137 -16.41 -5.24 -12.64
CA ALA A 137 -16.51 -5.97 -11.36
C ALA A 137 -17.96 -6.24 -10.97
N VAL A 138 -18.85 -5.34 -11.33
CA VAL A 138 -20.30 -5.44 -11.06
C VAL A 138 -20.98 -6.36 -12.09
N ALA A 139 -20.49 -6.39 -13.33
CA ALA A 139 -21.09 -7.16 -14.42
C ALA A 139 -20.87 -8.69 -14.35
N ARG A 140 -19.84 -9.17 -13.63
CA ARG A 140 -19.50 -10.61 -13.55
C ARG A 140 -20.02 -11.35 -12.32
N THR A 141 -20.49 -10.63 -11.30
CA THR A 141 -21.13 -11.22 -10.12
C THR A 141 -22.63 -11.44 -10.32
N ARG A 142 -23.17 -11.10 -11.50
CA ARG A 142 -24.59 -11.22 -11.87
C ARG A 142 -24.82 -12.20 -13.03
N GLY A 143 -23.81 -12.98 -13.42
CA GLY A 143 -23.88 -13.99 -14.49
C GLY A 143 -23.59 -15.37 -13.93
#